data_AF-A0A3D4XYW0-F1
#
_entry.id   AF-A0A3D4XYW0-F1
#
_cell.length_a   1.000
_cell.length_b   1.000
_cell.length_c   1.000
_cell.angle_alpha   90.00
_cell.angle_beta   90.00
_cell.angle_gamma   90.00
#
_symmetry.space_group_name_H-M   'P 1'
#
loop_
_entity.id
_entity.type
_entity.pdbx_description
1 polymer ?
#
loop_
_entity_poly.entity_id
_entity_poly.type
_entity_poly.pdbx_seq_one_letter_code
_entity_poly.pdbx_strand_id
1 'polypeptide(L)'
;RLEVITDTTLDIIRNRGNKIKFAAIEGYSFGVVGKTSRILQTAEFTGHIKKYLYSSRIPFRIYPPDRIKLFATGNGNATKGMMMVAVLKRWEKIDFSQFGKSAEDLADAYSIGQLLTWELKVKRMINQNKKPRLNAAEKKILYHKTKSFPIPLLEQSLIVKRE
;
A
#
# COMPACT_ATOMS: atom_id res chain seq x y z
N ARG A 1 -21.68 5.80 9.91
CA ARG A 1 -20.97 4.72 9.17
C ARG A 1 -19.48 5.01 9.02
N LEU A 2 -19.08 6.18 8.50
CA LEU A 2 -17.65 6.56 8.38
C LEU A 2 -16.94 6.64 9.74
N GLU A 3 -17.59 7.26 10.73
CA GLU A 3 -17.11 7.33 12.12
C GLU A 3 -16.82 5.94 12.69
N VAL A 4 -17.82 5.05 12.71
CA VAL A 4 -17.68 3.66 13.17
C VAL A 4 -16.51 2.93 12.48
N ILE A 5 -16.33 3.08 11.16
CA ILE A 5 -15.23 2.44 10.43
C ILE A 5 -13.88 3.06 10.84
N THR A 6 -13.83 4.38 10.97
CA THR A 6 -12.64 5.10 11.44
C THR A 6 -12.24 4.65 12.83
N ASP A 7 -13.16 4.69 13.80
CA ASP A 7 -12.88 4.35 15.19
C ASP A 7 -12.49 2.90 15.33
N THR A 8 -13.23 1.98 14.72
CA THR A 8 -12.88 0.55 14.70
C THR A 8 -11.48 0.33 14.13
N THR A 9 -11.14 1.02 13.03
CA THR A 9 -9.80 0.89 12.42
C THR A 9 -8.72 1.44 13.35
N LEU A 10 -8.94 2.60 13.96
CA LEU A 10 -8.01 3.21 14.90
C LEU A 10 -7.83 2.35 16.14
N ASP A 11 -8.89 1.74 16.65
CA ASP A 11 -8.83 0.83 17.79
C ASP A 11 -8.04 -0.44 17.48
N ILE A 12 -8.19 -1.00 16.28
CA ILE A 12 -7.33 -2.09 15.82
C ILE A 12 -5.86 -1.67 15.83
N ILE A 13 -5.54 -0.47 15.32
CA ILE A 13 -4.16 0.04 15.30
C ILE A 13 -3.64 0.28 16.72
N ARG A 14 -4.44 0.92 17.59
CA ARG A 14 -4.12 1.20 19.01
C ARG A 14 -3.87 -0.08 19.79
N ASN A 15 -4.72 -1.09 19.62
CA ASN A 15 -4.62 -2.38 20.31
C ASN A 15 -3.40 -3.20 19.87
N ARG A 16 -2.84 -2.94 18.69
CA ARG A 16 -1.54 -3.49 18.29
C ARG A 16 -0.37 -2.75 18.94
N GLY A 17 -0.58 -1.51 19.40
CA GLY A 17 0.40 -0.68 20.10
C GLY A 17 1.69 -0.51 19.29
N ASN A 18 2.83 -0.55 19.98
CA ASN A 18 4.16 -0.38 19.39
C ASN A 18 4.60 -1.56 18.48
N LYS A 19 3.75 -2.57 18.26
CA LYS A 19 4.06 -3.69 17.35
C LYS A 19 4.04 -3.27 15.88
N ILE A 20 3.35 -2.19 15.54
CA ILE A 20 3.30 -1.66 14.17
C ILE A 20 4.56 -0.81 13.93
N LYS A 21 5.55 -1.39 13.27
CA LYS A 21 6.81 -0.70 12.93
C LYS A 21 6.69 0.17 11.69
N PHE A 22 5.88 -0.25 10.72
CA PHE A 22 5.67 0.44 9.45
C PHE A 22 4.24 0.22 8.97
N ALA A 23 3.69 1.17 8.23
CA ALA A 23 2.39 1.06 7.59
C ALA A 23 2.45 1.44 6.11
N ALA A 24 1.51 0.96 5.31
CA ALA A 24 1.33 1.41 3.94
C ALA A 24 -0.16 1.56 3.62
N ILE A 25 -0.47 2.54 2.77
CA ILE A 25 -1.82 2.89 2.36
C ILE A 25 -1.83 3.09 0.84
N GLU A 26 -2.93 2.75 0.19
CA GLU A 26 -3.16 3.11 -1.21
C GLU A 26 -3.43 4.62 -1.37
N GLY A 27 -2.88 5.22 -2.43
CA GLY A 27 -3.16 6.59 -2.85
C GLY A 27 -4.50 6.70 -3.60
N TYR A 28 -5.05 7.91 -3.69
CA TYR A 28 -6.34 8.11 -4.35
C TYR A 28 -6.29 7.82 -5.85
N SER A 29 -7.34 7.17 -6.36
CA SER A 29 -7.57 7.01 -7.80
C SER A 29 -8.52 8.08 -8.30
N PHE A 30 -8.00 9.05 -9.06
CA PHE A 30 -8.78 10.16 -9.64
C PHE A 30 -9.40 9.82 -11.00
N GLY A 31 -9.18 8.61 -11.53
CA GLY A 31 -9.55 8.24 -12.90
C GLY A 31 -11.02 7.92 -13.15
N VAL A 32 -11.92 8.08 -12.16
CA VAL A 32 -13.34 7.73 -12.33
C VAL A 32 -14.23 8.98 -12.26
N VAL A 33 -14.57 9.49 -13.45
CA VAL A 33 -15.55 10.56 -13.64
C VAL A 33 -16.89 10.16 -12.98
N GLY A 34 -17.46 11.04 -12.15
CA GLY A 34 -18.76 10.83 -11.50
C GLY A 34 -18.75 10.15 -10.12
N LYS A 35 -17.58 9.80 -9.56
CA LYS A 35 -17.46 9.20 -8.20
C LYS A 35 -16.93 10.14 -7.12
N THR A 36 -17.07 11.46 -7.30
CA THR A 36 -16.57 12.49 -6.37
C THR A 36 -16.97 12.23 -4.92
N SER A 37 -18.22 11.86 -4.66
CA SER A 37 -18.70 11.54 -3.29
C SER A 37 -17.95 10.37 -2.64
N ARG A 38 -17.62 9.31 -3.40
CA ARG A 38 -16.87 8.16 -2.86
C ARG A 38 -15.40 8.51 -2.60
N ILE A 39 -14.80 9.31 -3.47
CA ILE A 39 -13.42 9.79 -3.29
C ILE A 39 -13.32 10.66 -2.03
N LEU A 40 -14.30 11.53 -1.78
CA LEU A 40 -14.36 12.35 -0.57
C LEU A 40 -14.45 11.49 0.69
N GLN A 41 -15.36 10.50 0.74
CA GLN A 41 -15.47 9.59 1.88
C GLN A 41 -14.18 8.80 2.13
N THR A 42 -13.53 8.31 1.07
CA THR A 42 -12.23 7.64 1.20
C THR A 42 -11.14 8.61 1.65
N ALA A 43 -11.16 9.85 1.18
CA ALA A 43 -10.21 10.88 1.57
C ALA A 43 -10.36 11.26 3.05
N GLU A 44 -11.58 11.44 3.54
CA GLU A 44 -11.88 11.69 4.95
C GLU A 44 -11.39 10.53 5.82
N PHE A 45 -11.81 9.30 5.51
CA PHE A 45 -11.38 8.09 6.22
C PHE A 45 -9.85 7.99 6.31
N THR A 46 -9.18 8.03 5.16
CA THR A 46 -7.72 7.88 5.10
C THR A 46 -6.99 9.08 5.70
N GLY A 47 -7.60 10.27 5.73
CA GLY A 47 -7.10 11.45 6.42
C GLY A 47 -6.95 11.20 7.92
N HIS A 48 -7.97 10.62 8.57
CA HIS A 48 -7.90 10.23 9.98
C HIS A 48 -6.78 9.21 10.24
N ILE A 49 -6.67 8.17 9.39
CA ILE A 49 -5.62 7.16 9.53
C ILE A 49 -4.22 7.78 9.37
N LYS A 50 -4.00 8.61 8.34
CA LYS A 50 -2.71 9.30 8.12
C LYS A 50 -2.35 10.20 9.30
N LYS A 51 -3.31 10.98 9.80
CA LYS A 51 -3.12 11.85 10.99
C LYS A 51 -2.71 11.03 12.21
N TYR A 52 -3.38 9.91 12.45
CA TYR A 52 -3.06 9.02 13.57
C TYR A 52 -1.65 8.42 13.44
N LEU A 53 -1.30 7.86 12.27
CA LEU A 53 0.02 7.28 12.03
C LEU A 53 1.13 8.34 12.22
N TYR A 54 0.92 9.53 11.64
CA TYR A 54 1.87 10.63 11.77
C TYR A 54 2.04 11.09 13.23
N SER A 55 0.93 11.31 13.95
CA SER A 55 0.95 11.77 15.34
C SER A 55 1.55 10.72 16.29
N SER A 56 1.34 9.44 15.97
CA SER A 56 1.90 8.30 16.72
C SER A 56 3.34 7.95 16.31
N ARG A 57 3.97 8.75 15.44
CA ARG A 57 5.32 8.51 14.89
C ARG A 57 5.48 7.14 14.23
N ILE A 58 4.41 6.57 13.68
CA ILE A 58 4.45 5.33 12.91
C ILE A 58 4.84 5.69 11.47
N PRO A 59 6.02 5.29 10.98
CA PRO A 59 6.43 5.58 9.61
C PRO A 59 5.53 4.87 8.61
N PHE A 60 5.07 5.58 7.59
CA PHE A 60 4.16 5.02 6.59
C PHE A 60 4.47 5.41 5.15
N ARG A 61 3.95 4.63 4.21
CA ARG A 61 4.08 4.81 2.77
C ARG A 61 2.72 4.97 2.12
N ILE A 62 2.66 5.78 1.05
CA ILE A 62 1.50 5.86 0.17
C ILE A 62 1.94 5.33 -1.20
N TYR A 63 1.25 4.30 -1.71
CA TYR A 63 1.50 3.75 -3.03
C TYR A 63 0.41 4.11 -4.03
N PRO A 64 0.77 4.53 -5.25
CA PRO A 64 -0.16 4.59 -6.36
C PRO A 64 -0.80 3.22 -6.68
N PRO A 65 -2.10 3.17 -7.06
CA PRO A 65 -2.80 1.92 -7.40
C PRO A 65 -2.11 1.08 -8.48
N ASP A 66 -1.59 1.73 -9.52
CA ASP A 66 -0.88 1.08 -10.63
C ASP A 66 0.41 0.38 -10.17
N ARG A 67 1.11 0.94 -9.18
CA ARG A 67 2.31 0.31 -8.60
C ARG A 67 1.96 -0.94 -7.79
N ILE A 68 0.86 -0.92 -7.05
CA ILE A 68 0.38 -2.08 -6.28
C ILE A 68 0.02 -3.21 -7.25
N LYS A 69 -0.71 -2.89 -8.32
CA LYS A 69 -1.09 -3.83 -9.37
C LYS A 69 0.11 -4.40 -10.13
N LEU A 70 1.03 -3.53 -10.53
CA LEU A 70 2.28 -3.93 -11.18
C LEU A 70 3.11 -4.83 -10.27
N PHE A 71 3.14 -4.55 -8.96
CA PHE A 71 3.85 -5.38 -8.00
C PHE A 71 3.21 -6.76 -7.89
N ALA A 72 1.91 -6.85 -7.63
CA ALA A 72 1.25 -8.12 -7.39
C ALA A 72 1.18 -8.99 -8.66
N THR A 73 0.80 -8.40 -9.80
CA THR A 73 0.44 -9.13 -11.02
C THR A 73 1.48 -9.07 -12.14
N GLY A 74 2.43 -8.12 -12.08
CA GLY A 74 3.28 -7.78 -13.21
C GLY A 74 2.63 -6.84 -14.24
N ASN A 75 1.37 -6.44 -14.03
CA ASN A 75 0.61 -5.55 -14.91
C ASN A 75 -0.04 -4.41 -14.11
N GLY A 76 0.33 -3.15 -14.42
CA GLY A 76 -0.24 -1.96 -13.74
C GLY A 76 -1.73 -1.72 -14.02
N ASN A 77 -2.28 -2.33 -15.07
CA ASN A 77 -3.69 -2.21 -15.47
C ASN A 77 -4.55 -3.39 -15.03
N ALA A 78 -4.04 -4.26 -14.15
CA ALA A 78 -4.78 -5.43 -13.69
C ALA A 78 -6.14 -5.08 -13.07
N THR A 79 -7.13 -5.95 -13.29
CA THR A 79 -8.46 -5.87 -12.67
C THR A 79 -8.43 -6.46 -11.25
N LYS A 80 -9.48 -6.23 -10.46
CA LYS A 80 -9.59 -6.80 -9.10
C LYS A 80 -9.53 -8.34 -9.09
N GLY A 81 -10.20 -9.00 -10.03
CA GLY A 81 -10.12 -10.45 -10.18
C GLY A 81 -8.69 -10.95 -10.49
N MET A 82 -7.96 -10.23 -11.35
CA MET A 82 -6.56 -10.56 -11.64
C MET A 82 -5.65 -10.39 -10.41
N MET A 83 -5.90 -9.37 -9.58
CA MET A 83 -5.18 -9.17 -8.32
C MET A 83 -5.38 -10.37 -7.38
N MET A 84 -6.61 -10.83 -7.19
CA MET A 84 -6.92 -11.96 -6.32
C MET A 84 -6.22 -13.25 -6.77
N VAL A 85 -6.28 -13.57 -8.06
CA VAL A 85 -5.57 -14.73 -8.63
C VAL A 85 -4.07 -14.61 -8.47
N ALA A 86 -3.50 -13.43 -8.71
CA ALA A 86 -2.07 -13.20 -8.55
C ALA A 86 -1.62 -13.32 -7.09
N VAL A 87 -2.43 -12.84 -6.13
CA VAL A 87 -2.14 -12.97 -4.70
C VAL A 87 -2.10 -14.43 -4.28
N LEU A 88 -3.12 -15.19 -4.66
CA LEU A 88 -3.20 -16.64 -4.42
C LEU A 88 -1.98 -17.37 -4.99
N LYS A 89 -1.65 -17.11 -6.27
CA LYS A 89 -0.54 -17.77 -6.95
C LYS A 89 0.84 -17.37 -6.42
N ARG A 90 1.03 -16.09 -6.08
CA ARG A 90 2.35 -15.57 -5.70
C ARG A 90 2.73 -15.91 -4.27
N TRP A 91 1.74 -15.94 -3.36
CA TRP A 91 2.00 -16.14 -1.95
C TRP A 91 1.47 -17.46 -1.39
N GLU A 92 0.74 -18.27 -2.19
CA GLU A 92 0.32 -19.69 -2.06
C GLU A 92 -0.33 -20.14 -0.73
N LYS A 93 -0.20 -19.37 0.34
CA LYS A 93 -0.53 -19.73 1.71
C LYS A 93 -1.72 -18.95 2.26
N ILE A 94 -2.34 -18.11 1.44
CA ILE A 94 -3.39 -17.20 1.88
C ILE A 94 -4.52 -17.23 0.87
N ASP A 95 -5.63 -17.83 1.29
CA ASP A 95 -6.89 -17.77 0.57
C ASP A 95 -7.85 -16.81 1.28
N PHE A 96 -8.27 -15.78 0.56
CA PHE A 96 -9.24 -14.80 1.04
C PHE A 96 -10.68 -15.13 0.62
N SER A 97 -10.91 -16.20 -0.15
CA SER A 97 -12.22 -16.59 -0.69
C SER A 97 -13.30 -16.70 0.39
N GLN A 98 -12.91 -17.16 1.58
CA GLN A 98 -13.80 -17.28 2.75
C GLN A 98 -14.40 -15.94 3.22
N PHE A 99 -13.84 -14.79 2.82
CA PHE A 99 -14.35 -13.47 3.17
C PHE A 99 -15.34 -12.88 2.15
N GLY A 100 -15.74 -13.67 1.14
CA GLY A 100 -16.75 -13.31 0.16
C GLY A 100 -16.44 -11.99 -0.56
N LYS A 101 -17.37 -11.03 -0.52
CA LYS A 101 -17.20 -9.72 -1.19
C LYS A 101 -15.99 -8.91 -0.69
N SER A 102 -15.49 -9.20 0.51
CA SER A 102 -14.33 -8.51 1.09
C SER A 102 -13.00 -9.14 0.69
N ALA A 103 -13.02 -10.28 0.00
CA ALA A 103 -11.81 -11.00 -0.41
C ALA A 103 -10.88 -10.13 -1.27
N GLU A 104 -11.46 -9.35 -2.19
CA GLU A 104 -10.71 -8.45 -3.06
C GLU A 104 -10.00 -7.34 -2.26
N ASP A 105 -10.71 -6.71 -1.32
CA ASP A 105 -10.15 -5.62 -0.52
C ASP A 105 -9.05 -6.12 0.43
N LEU A 106 -9.19 -7.36 0.95
CA LEU A 106 -8.13 -8.03 1.73
C LEU A 106 -6.92 -8.40 0.87
N ALA A 107 -7.14 -8.85 -0.37
CA ALA A 107 -6.06 -9.15 -1.32
C ALA A 107 -5.26 -7.90 -1.68
N ASP A 108 -5.93 -6.76 -1.87
CA ASP A 108 -5.29 -5.46 -2.08
C ASP A 108 -4.49 -5.02 -0.84
N ALA A 109 -5.10 -5.05 0.35
CA ALA A 109 -4.43 -4.70 1.61
C ALA A 109 -3.18 -5.57 1.87
N TYR A 110 -3.27 -6.87 1.60
CA TYR A 110 -2.15 -7.79 1.72
C TYR A 110 -1.04 -7.46 0.71
N SER A 111 -1.40 -7.20 -0.55
CA SER A 111 -0.44 -6.80 -1.59
C SER A 111 0.32 -5.52 -1.21
N ILE A 112 -0.36 -4.54 -0.63
CA ILE A 112 0.24 -3.28 -0.14
C ILE A 112 1.25 -3.55 0.99
N GLY A 113 0.91 -4.40 1.96
CA GLY A 113 1.82 -4.79 3.04
C GLY A 113 3.05 -5.54 2.53
N GLN A 114 2.87 -6.44 1.56
CA GLN A 114 3.97 -7.18 0.92
C GLN A 114 4.88 -6.25 0.11
N LEU A 115 4.31 -5.27 -0.59
CA LEU A 115 5.07 -4.26 -1.32
C LEU A 115 5.95 -3.43 -0.38
N LEU A 116 5.41 -2.99 0.76
CA LEU A 116 6.19 -2.28 1.77
C LEU A 116 7.33 -3.12 2.33
N THR A 117 7.04 -4.37 2.69
CA THR A 117 8.05 -5.30 3.21
C THR A 117 9.17 -5.51 2.20
N TRP A 118 8.81 -5.70 0.93
CA TRP A 118 9.77 -5.84 -0.16
C TRP A 118 10.59 -4.56 -0.38
N GLU A 119 9.95 -3.37 -0.41
CA GLU A 119 10.63 -2.08 -0.56
C GLU A 119 11.70 -1.91 0.53
N LEU A 120 11.34 -2.13 1.79
CA LEU A 120 12.24 -1.99 2.92
C LEU A 120 13.41 -2.97 2.84
N LYS A 121 13.15 -4.22 2.45
CA LYS A 121 14.20 -5.23 2.27
C LYS A 121 15.18 -4.83 1.17
N VAL A 122 14.68 -4.38 0.02
CA VAL A 122 15.49 -3.93 -1.12
C VAL A 122 16.34 -2.72 -0.74
N LYS A 123 15.73 -1.70 -0.11
CA LYS A 123 16.46 -0.51 0.37
C LYS A 123 17.55 -0.89 1.37
N ARG A 124 17.25 -1.78 2.32
CA ARG A 124 18.26 -2.27 3.28
C ARG A 124 19.42 -2.97 2.57
N MET A 125 19.15 -3.79 1.56
CA MET A 125 20.19 -4.46 0.78
C MET A 125 21.09 -3.45 0.06
N ILE A 126 20.50 -2.46 -0.62
CA ILE A 126 21.24 -1.42 -1.33
C ILE A 126 22.10 -0.60 -0.37
N ASN A 127 21.56 -0.21 0.79
CA ASN A 127 22.33 0.50 1.83
C ASN A 127 23.49 -0.33 2.40
N GLN A 128 23.44 -1.66 2.26
CA GLN A 128 24.52 -2.58 2.62
C GLN A 128 25.44 -2.89 1.42
N ASN A 129 25.41 -2.07 0.36
CA ASN A 129 26.14 -2.26 -0.90
C ASN A 129 25.86 -3.61 -1.60
N LYS A 130 24.72 -4.25 -1.31
CA LYS A 130 24.28 -5.48 -1.98
C LYS A 130 23.46 -5.15 -3.22
N LYS A 131 23.62 -5.94 -4.28
CA LYS A 131 22.86 -5.81 -5.53
C LYS A 131 21.64 -6.75 -5.51
N PRO A 132 20.41 -6.25 -5.29
CA PRO A 132 19.22 -7.09 -5.34
C PRO A 132 18.95 -7.56 -6.78
N ARG A 133 18.54 -8.82 -6.95
CA ARG A 133 18.05 -9.33 -8.23
C ARG A 133 16.61 -8.83 -8.42
N LEU A 134 16.42 -7.93 -9.38
CA LEU A 134 15.12 -7.31 -9.67
C LEU A 134 14.66 -7.66 -11.09
N ASN A 135 13.40 -8.05 -11.23
CA ASN A 135 12.76 -8.21 -12.53
C ASN A 135 12.38 -6.84 -13.16
N ALA A 136 11.89 -6.85 -14.40
CA ALA A 136 11.54 -5.61 -15.11
C ALA A 136 10.44 -4.79 -14.41
N ALA A 137 9.41 -5.44 -13.87
CA ALA A 137 8.33 -4.78 -13.15
C ALA A 137 8.83 -4.14 -11.83
N GLU A 138 9.67 -4.86 -11.09
CA GLU A 138 10.30 -4.38 -9.85
C GLU A 138 11.22 -3.18 -10.09
N LYS A 139 12.02 -3.21 -11.16
CA LYS A 139 12.81 -2.05 -11.58
C LYS A 139 11.90 -0.87 -11.91
N LYS A 140 10.82 -1.09 -12.65
CA LYS A 140 9.85 -0.04 -12.95
C LYS A 140 9.23 0.54 -11.67
N ILE A 141 8.89 -0.28 -10.67
CA ILE A 141 8.35 0.21 -9.40
C ILE A 141 9.35 1.12 -8.66
N LEU A 142 10.63 0.73 -8.62
CA LEU A 142 11.66 1.43 -7.83
C LEU A 142 12.17 2.70 -8.48
N TYR A 143 12.45 2.64 -9.79
CA TYR A 143 13.21 3.67 -10.50
C TYR A 143 12.33 4.59 -11.36
N HIS A 144 11.10 4.19 -11.70
CA HIS A 144 10.26 4.98 -12.60
C HIS A 144 9.79 6.29 -11.94
N LYS A 145 9.97 7.38 -12.69
CA LYS A 145 9.53 8.73 -12.35
C LYS A 145 8.35 9.09 -13.24
N THR A 146 7.38 9.82 -12.71
CA THR A 146 6.30 10.43 -13.51
C THR A 146 6.24 11.91 -13.21
N LYS A 147 5.49 12.68 -14.02
CA LYS A 147 5.23 14.10 -13.74
C LYS A 147 4.66 14.29 -12.33
N SER A 148 3.78 13.40 -11.89
CA SER A 148 3.16 13.42 -10.56
C SER A 148 4.05 12.85 -9.45
N PHE A 149 5.03 12.01 -9.79
CA PHE A 149 5.98 11.39 -8.86
C PHE A 149 7.41 11.54 -9.40
N PRO A 150 8.00 12.75 -9.32
CA PRO A 150 9.30 13.04 -9.92
C PRO A 150 10.47 12.38 -9.17
N ILE A 151 10.27 12.04 -7.89
CA ILE A 151 11.25 11.33 -7.07
C ILE A 151 10.96 9.82 -7.18
N PRO A 152 11.94 8.99 -7.57
CA PRO A 152 11.75 7.55 -7.69
C PRO A 152 11.54 6.94 -6.30
N LEU A 153 10.81 5.81 -6.22
CA LEU A 153 10.48 5.20 -4.93
C LEU A 153 11.74 4.88 -4.11
N LEU A 154 12.83 4.49 -4.78
CA LEU A 154 14.10 4.17 -4.12
C LEU A 154 14.64 5.33 -3.27
N GLU A 155 14.48 6.57 -3.72
CA GLU A 155 15.00 7.77 -3.05
C GLU A 155 14.02 8.33 -2.00
N GLN A 156 12.74 7.93 -2.04
CA GLN A 156 11.73 8.44 -1.12
C GLN A 156 11.90 7.86 0.30
N SER A 157 12.06 8.72 1.31
CA SER A 157 11.93 8.35 2.73
C SER A 157 10.47 8.05 3.09
N LEU A 158 10.23 7.22 4.12
CA LEU A 158 8.88 7.03 4.66
C LEU A 158 8.35 8.35 5.24
N ILE A 159 7.03 8.50 5.24
CA ILE A 159 6.35 9.62 5.88
C ILE A 159 6.32 9.35 7.38
N VAL A 160 6.90 10.25 8.17
CA VAL A 160 6.93 10.17 9.63
C VAL A 160 7.07 11.58 10.20
N LYS A 161 6.51 11.81 11.39
CA LYS A 161 6.73 13.06 12.13
C LYS A 161 8.21 13.15 12.53
N ARG A 162 8.89 14.21 12.07
CA ARG A 162 10.26 14.54 12.47
C ARG A 162 10.21 15.29 13.81
N GLU A 163 11.29 15.19 14.58
CA GLU A 163 11.47 15.93 15.83
C GLU A 163 11.50 17.44 15.61
#